data_AF-K7Z9P1-F1
#
_entry.id   AF-K7Z9P1-F1
#
_cell.length_a   1.000
_cell.length_b   1.000
_cell.length_c   1.000
_cell.angle_alpha   90.00
_cell.angle_beta   90.00
_cell.angle_gamma   90.00
#
_symmetry.space_group_name_H-M   'P 1'
#
loop_
_entity.id
_entity.type
_entity.pdbx_description
1 polymer ?
#
loop_
_entity_poly.entity_id
_entity_poly.type
_entity_poly.pdbx_seq_one_letter_code
_entity_poly.pdbx_strand_id
1 'polypeptide(L)'
;MGNSQVRHLKMKQFSKALVAGVLSLSLTAQASDLGPDVNNISSANKIALTLISKLPNSGVKDGLERYYNILSLKSYSYDNEVANANTGVALFFEQQFEQNACFAEKAYLFYRDLKLSTKQRQTAEGDKSRHARPSLGDVAGKNRKDLKPGWLYEKALKYANGNPNVAMSLIGLCGHDDKNQGEFTNQDVEIKLTSTGISSDELYSPTDGNSEINTVCPSQFADFYVAGGLSKASDISDDLKKKVLSIQYPGKKDVQIASKNYHVMGAAFMTCQMIEAGLSPLLAIQVESMAAHLYRGIRLCQQIETPAHLFWSLQRTKEVALRGMGRTFEQTVIETTLKRGREKQCGYDKVAKDPFCNFLKTVGAPFDLSVPRIEERARKMLEKYMDNMVASGIYSSWHVSGEVAGISLPCSRDQLWGPHPFLQWLIAKTEVSLNICGNGLTMESCRKAVRTVKSWETDFDWTVSQHAAGARFAAKVCKPYPKGKSSFDGMCGN
;
A
#
# COMPACT_ATOMS: atom_id res chain seq x y z
N MET A 1 -28.44 29.42 -17.52
CA MET A 1 -27.51 28.81 -16.55
C MET A 1 -27.98 27.45 -15.95
N GLY A 2 -28.98 26.75 -16.51
CA GLY A 2 -29.55 25.53 -15.90
C GLY A 2 -29.05 24.15 -16.41
N ASN A 3 -28.19 24.07 -17.43
CA ASN A 3 -27.89 22.79 -18.10
C ASN A 3 -26.63 22.04 -17.61
N SER A 4 -25.75 22.69 -16.84
CA SER A 4 -24.50 22.07 -16.35
C SER A 4 -24.71 21.21 -15.09
N GLN A 5 -25.51 21.68 -14.13
CA GLN A 5 -25.78 20.95 -12.89
C GLN A 5 -26.58 19.64 -13.12
N VAL A 6 -27.52 19.64 -14.07
CA VAL A 6 -28.32 18.44 -14.40
C VAL A 6 -27.46 17.35 -15.03
N ARG A 7 -26.47 17.71 -15.86
CA ARG A 7 -25.50 16.74 -16.44
C ARG A 7 -24.58 16.15 -15.36
N HIS A 8 -24.19 16.96 -14.37
CA HIS A 8 -23.31 16.49 -13.30
C HIS A 8 -24.02 15.56 -12.30
N LEU A 9 -25.31 15.81 -12.01
CA LEU A 9 -26.13 14.92 -11.18
C LEU A 9 -26.42 13.59 -11.88
N LYS A 10 -26.73 13.62 -13.18
CA LYS A 10 -27.00 12.39 -13.96
C LYS A 10 -25.77 11.50 -14.08
N MET A 11 -24.55 12.05 -14.23
CA MET A 11 -23.32 11.25 -14.20
C MET A 11 -23.07 10.61 -12.83
N LYS A 12 -23.26 11.33 -11.71
CA LYS A 12 -23.10 10.74 -10.36
C LYS A 12 -24.11 9.62 -10.08
N GLN A 13 -25.34 9.74 -10.58
CA GLN A 13 -26.34 8.69 -10.46
C GLN A 13 -26.05 7.49 -11.37
N PHE A 14 -25.52 7.71 -12.59
CA PHE A 14 -25.10 6.64 -13.49
C PHE A 14 -23.89 5.87 -12.95
N SER A 15 -22.90 6.55 -12.36
CA SER A 15 -21.75 5.88 -11.71
C SER A 15 -22.17 5.06 -10.49
N LYS A 16 -23.11 5.55 -9.67
CA LYS A 16 -23.67 4.80 -8.55
C LYS A 16 -24.53 3.62 -9.00
N ALA A 17 -25.28 3.76 -10.10
CA ALA A 17 -26.10 2.69 -10.68
C ALA A 17 -25.25 1.65 -11.43
N LEU A 18 -24.10 2.02 -12.00
CA LEU A 18 -23.15 1.07 -12.60
C LEU A 18 -22.46 0.26 -11.49
N VAL A 19 -22.04 0.91 -10.40
CA VAL A 19 -21.46 0.22 -9.23
C VAL A 19 -22.51 -0.65 -8.53
N ALA A 20 -23.75 -0.18 -8.37
CA ALA A 20 -24.83 -0.95 -7.75
C ALA A 20 -25.39 -2.05 -8.67
N GLY A 21 -25.49 -1.81 -9.98
CA GLY A 21 -25.99 -2.75 -10.98
C GLY A 21 -25.03 -3.89 -11.30
N VAL A 22 -23.72 -3.64 -11.18
CA VAL A 22 -22.68 -4.69 -11.16
C VAL A 22 -22.75 -5.52 -9.87
N LEU A 23 -23.30 -4.96 -8.77
CA LEU A 23 -23.44 -5.62 -7.48
C LEU A 23 -24.79 -6.34 -7.26
N SER A 24 -25.81 -6.12 -8.12
CA SER A 24 -27.15 -6.70 -7.96
C SER A 24 -27.54 -7.75 -9.02
N LEU A 25 -26.59 -8.22 -9.83
CA LEU A 25 -26.81 -9.38 -10.72
C LEU A 25 -26.62 -10.68 -9.93
N SER A 26 -27.73 -11.17 -9.39
CA SER A 26 -27.88 -12.51 -8.80
C SER A 26 -27.36 -13.58 -9.76
N LEU A 27 -26.17 -14.10 -9.48
CA LEU A 27 -25.55 -15.22 -10.21
C LEU A 27 -25.89 -16.53 -9.50
N THR A 28 -27.04 -17.12 -9.84
CA THR A 28 -27.19 -18.58 -9.79
C THR A 28 -26.67 -19.11 -11.12
N ALA A 29 -25.36 -19.36 -11.21
CA ALA A 29 -24.76 -20.05 -12.35
C ALA A 29 -23.88 -21.19 -11.84
N GLN A 30 -24.26 -22.40 -12.22
CA GLN A 30 -23.60 -23.67 -11.91
C GLN A 30 -22.11 -23.59 -12.26
N ALA A 31 -21.28 -23.63 -11.22
CA ALA A 31 -19.83 -23.81 -11.32
C ALA A 31 -19.54 -25.31 -11.32
N SER A 32 -19.67 -25.94 -12.48
CA SER A 32 -19.31 -27.36 -12.66
C SER A 32 -18.87 -27.63 -14.08
N ASP A 33 -17.87 -26.90 -14.60
CA ASP A 33 -17.13 -27.34 -15.79
C ASP A 33 -15.80 -26.59 -16.07
N LEU A 34 -14.93 -26.45 -15.07
CA LEU A 34 -13.57 -25.92 -15.31
C LEU A 34 -12.56 -26.78 -14.55
N GLY A 35 -11.60 -27.32 -15.30
CA GLY A 35 -10.68 -28.39 -14.88
C GLY A 35 -9.78 -28.08 -13.68
N PRO A 36 -9.05 -29.10 -13.18
CA PRO A 36 -8.47 -29.13 -11.83
C PRO A 36 -7.25 -28.22 -11.55
N ASP A 37 -6.81 -27.37 -12.49
CA ASP A 37 -5.52 -26.64 -12.38
C ASP A 37 -5.60 -25.12 -12.10
N VAL A 38 -6.69 -24.62 -11.52
CA VAL A 38 -6.86 -23.17 -11.19
C VAL A 38 -7.15 -22.92 -9.70
N ASN A 39 -6.53 -23.68 -8.80
CA ASN A 39 -6.94 -23.73 -7.39
C ASN A 39 -6.18 -22.81 -6.42
N ASN A 40 -5.23 -21.97 -6.87
CA ASN A 40 -4.43 -21.14 -5.94
C ASN A 40 -4.72 -19.62 -5.96
N ILE A 41 -5.69 -19.14 -6.73
CA ILE A 41 -6.07 -17.71 -6.72
C ILE A 41 -7.55 -17.60 -6.35
N SER A 42 -7.89 -16.72 -5.40
CA SER A 42 -9.24 -16.53 -4.86
C SER A 42 -10.35 -16.43 -5.91
N SER A 43 -11.57 -16.75 -5.48
CA SER A 43 -12.82 -16.42 -6.18
C SER A 43 -12.88 -14.97 -6.69
N ALA A 44 -12.24 -14.02 -6.00
CA ALA A 44 -12.15 -12.62 -6.43
C ALA A 44 -11.46 -12.43 -7.79
N ASN A 45 -10.42 -13.21 -8.06
CA ASN A 45 -9.72 -13.19 -9.34
C ASN A 45 -10.62 -13.62 -10.50
N LYS A 46 -11.34 -14.74 -10.29
CA LYS A 46 -12.32 -15.26 -11.25
C LYS A 46 -13.45 -14.27 -11.47
N ILE A 47 -13.93 -13.62 -10.41
CA ILE A 47 -14.96 -12.57 -10.48
C ILE A 47 -14.47 -11.37 -11.30
N ALA A 48 -13.28 -10.85 -11.01
CA ALA A 48 -12.72 -9.69 -11.71
C ALA A 48 -12.59 -9.97 -13.22
N LEU A 49 -11.99 -11.10 -13.60
CA LEU A 49 -11.90 -11.52 -15.00
C LEU A 49 -13.27 -11.69 -15.66
N THR A 50 -14.23 -12.28 -14.94
CA THR A 50 -15.59 -12.46 -15.46
C THR A 50 -16.31 -11.13 -15.67
N LEU A 51 -16.11 -10.16 -14.77
CA LEU A 51 -16.71 -8.83 -14.90
C LEU A 51 -16.08 -8.07 -16.06
N ILE A 52 -14.75 -8.09 -16.17
CA ILE A 52 -14.02 -7.43 -17.26
C ILE A 52 -14.38 -8.05 -18.61
N SER A 53 -14.44 -9.38 -18.72
CA SER A 53 -14.75 -10.07 -19.98
C SER A 53 -16.15 -9.77 -20.50
N LYS A 54 -17.11 -9.51 -19.59
CA LYS A 54 -18.49 -9.11 -19.89
C LYS A 54 -18.65 -7.65 -20.33
N LEU A 55 -17.62 -6.81 -20.16
CA LEU A 55 -17.67 -5.44 -20.65
C LEU A 55 -17.67 -5.43 -22.20
N PRO A 56 -18.35 -4.45 -22.83
CA PRO A 56 -18.26 -4.28 -24.28
C PRO A 56 -16.82 -3.93 -24.68
N ASN A 57 -16.42 -4.36 -25.88
CA ASN A 57 -15.13 -4.00 -26.47
C ASN A 57 -15.02 -2.48 -26.55
N SER A 58 -14.19 -1.91 -25.69
CA SER A 58 -14.09 -0.47 -25.44
C SER A 58 -12.78 -0.18 -24.74
N GLY A 59 -12.34 1.08 -24.76
CA GLY A 59 -11.17 1.50 -23.97
C GLY A 59 -11.32 1.26 -22.47
N VAL A 60 -12.57 1.10 -21.97
CA VAL A 60 -12.81 0.70 -20.57
C VAL A 60 -12.36 -0.72 -20.33
N LYS A 61 -12.79 -1.66 -21.18
CA LYS A 61 -12.38 -3.06 -21.10
C LYS A 61 -10.86 -3.18 -21.29
N ASP A 62 -10.33 -2.63 -22.38
CA ASP A 62 -8.92 -2.73 -22.76
C ASP A 62 -8.01 -2.15 -21.65
N GLY A 63 -8.41 -1.03 -21.03
CA GLY A 63 -7.72 -0.43 -19.91
C GLY A 63 -7.71 -1.26 -18.63
N LEU A 64 -8.85 -1.85 -18.26
CA LEU A 64 -8.95 -2.73 -17.10
C LEU A 64 -8.21 -4.05 -17.32
N GLU A 65 -8.25 -4.61 -18.53
CA GLU A 65 -7.46 -5.77 -18.92
C GLU A 65 -5.96 -5.47 -18.83
N ARG A 66 -5.51 -4.30 -19.30
CA ARG A 66 -4.11 -3.87 -19.17
C ARG A 66 -3.69 -3.80 -17.71
N TYR A 67 -4.48 -3.13 -16.86
CA TYR A 67 -4.20 -3.03 -15.43
C TYR A 67 -4.09 -4.41 -14.78
N TYR A 68 -5.07 -5.27 -15.05
CA TYR A 68 -5.14 -6.62 -14.51
C TYR A 68 -3.95 -7.49 -14.99
N ASN A 69 -3.56 -7.38 -16.26
CA ASN A 69 -2.42 -8.10 -16.83
C ASN A 69 -1.09 -7.69 -16.20
N ILE A 70 -0.90 -6.39 -15.93
CA ILE A 70 0.30 -5.89 -15.23
C ILE A 70 0.33 -6.40 -13.79
N LEU A 71 -0.81 -6.41 -13.09
CA LEU A 71 -0.86 -7.01 -11.76
C LEU A 71 -0.57 -8.51 -11.79
N SER A 72 -0.78 -9.20 -12.91
CA SER A 72 -0.43 -10.62 -13.11
C SER A 72 -0.77 -11.48 -11.89
N LEU A 73 -2.03 -11.49 -11.45
CA LEU A 73 -2.42 -12.11 -10.17
C LEU A 73 -2.02 -13.59 -10.02
N LYS A 74 -1.72 -14.28 -11.13
CA LYS A 74 -1.15 -15.63 -11.16
C LYS A 74 0.30 -15.76 -10.70
N SER A 75 1.04 -14.66 -10.56
CA SER A 75 2.42 -14.66 -10.08
C SER A 75 2.54 -14.69 -8.56
N TYR A 76 1.41 -14.54 -7.86
CA TYR A 76 1.36 -14.58 -6.40
C TYR A 76 1.07 -16.00 -5.93
N SER A 77 1.78 -16.44 -4.89
CA SER A 77 1.59 -17.79 -4.34
C SER A 77 0.32 -17.86 -3.48
N TYR A 78 -0.08 -16.73 -2.88
CA TYR A 78 -1.23 -16.63 -1.98
C TYR A 78 -1.93 -15.27 -2.10
N ASP A 79 -3.24 -15.21 -1.82
CA ASP A 79 -4.03 -13.96 -1.90
C ASP A 79 -3.50 -12.85 -0.98
N ASN A 80 -2.94 -13.21 0.18
CA ASN A 80 -2.37 -12.24 1.12
C ASN A 80 -1.05 -11.62 0.62
N GLU A 81 -0.36 -12.23 -0.35
CA GLU A 81 0.84 -11.68 -0.95
C GLU A 81 0.52 -10.51 -1.90
N VAL A 82 -0.66 -10.52 -2.54
CA VAL A 82 -1.09 -9.47 -3.48
C VAL A 82 -1.08 -8.09 -2.82
N ALA A 83 -1.42 -8.01 -1.53
CA ALA A 83 -1.41 -6.76 -0.77
C ALA A 83 -0.05 -6.41 -0.14
N ASN A 84 0.97 -7.27 -0.29
CA ASN A 84 2.26 -7.11 0.39
C ASN A 84 3.46 -7.15 -0.56
N ALA A 85 3.28 -7.52 -1.83
CA ALA A 85 4.34 -7.60 -2.82
C ALA A 85 3.92 -7.01 -4.16
N ASN A 86 4.90 -6.48 -4.89
CA ASN A 86 4.73 -5.93 -6.24
C ASN A 86 5.18 -6.91 -7.34
N THR A 87 5.10 -8.22 -7.08
CA THR A 87 5.61 -9.29 -7.95
C THR A 87 5.09 -9.19 -9.38
N GLY A 88 3.79 -8.90 -9.57
CA GLY A 88 3.23 -8.75 -10.91
C GLY A 88 3.84 -7.60 -11.71
N VAL A 89 4.01 -6.45 -11.07
CA VAL A 89 4.60 -5.25 -11.71
C VAL A 89 6.07 -5.49 -12.05
N ALA A 90 6.83 -6.12 -11.15
CA ALA A 90 8.22 -6.51 -11.40
C ALA A 90 8.31 -7.45 -12.61
N LEU A 91 7.51 -8.53 -12.64
CA LEU A 91 7.47 -9.48 -13.77
C LEU A 91 7.06 -8.82 -15.09
N PHE A 92 6.10 -7.88 -15.06
CA PHE A 92 5.75 -7.11 -16.24
C PHE A 92 6.97 -6.38 -16.79
N PHE A 93 7.71 -5.70 -15.93
CA PHE A 93 8.91 -4.97 -16.34
C PHE A 93 10.06 -5.88 -16.75
N GLU A 94 10.28 -7.01 -16.08
CA GLU A 94 11.27 -8.02 -16.49
C GLU A 94 10.99 -8.48 -17.92
N GLN A 95 9.74 -8.81 -18.24
CA GLN A 95 9.34 -9.19 -19.60
C GLN A 95 9.55 -8.06 -20.61
N GLN A 96 9.18 -6.82 -20.28
CA GLN A 96 9.42 -5.69 -21.18
C GLN A 96 10.91 -5.41 -21.39
N PHE A 97 11.72 -5.56 -20.34
CA PHE A 97 13.16 -5.32 -20.37
C PHE A 97 13.90 -6.40 -21.17
N GLU A 98 13.50 -7.66 -21.02
CA GLU A 98 14.05 -8.79 -21.78
C GLU A 98 13.66 -8.70 -23.26
N GLN A 99 12.37 -8.47 -23.56
CA GLN A 99 11.85 -8.57 -24.93
C GLN A 99 12.04 -7.31 -25.77
N ASN A 100 12.31 -6.17 -25.15
CA ASN A 100 12.48 -4.90 -25.86
C ASN A 100 13.87 -4.29 -25.60
N ALA A 101 14.83 -4.69 -26.44
CA ALA A 101 16.22 -4.24 -26.35
C ALA A 101 16.37 -2.71 -26.36
N CYS A 102 15.53 -1.99 -27.10
CA CYS A 102 15.58 -0.54 -27.12
C CYS A 102 15.06 0.09 -25.83
N PHE A 103 13.98 -0.43 -25.24
CA PHE A 103 13.53 0.00 -23.92
C PHE A 103 14.60 -0.27 -22.86
N ALA A 104 15.18 -1.46 -22.86
CA ALA A 104 16.30 -1.80 -21.98
C ALA A 104 17.48 -0.84 -22.14
N GLU A 105 17.90 -0.53 -23.38
CA GLU A 105 18.98 0.41 -23.66
C GLU A 105 18.70 1.80 -23.07
N LYS A 106 17.51 2.34 -23.30
CA LYS A 106 17.13 3.64 -22.73
C LYS A 106 16.99 3.58 -21.22
N ALA A 107 16.51 2.49 -20.65
CA ALA A 107 16.42 2.30 -19.21
C ALA A 107 17.82 2.29 -18.57
N TYR A 108 18.76 1.48 -19.08
CA TYR A 108 20.15 1.49 -18.64
C TYR A 108 20.75 2.90 -18.67
N LEU A 109 20.60 3.61 -19.79
CA LEU A 109 21.17 4.96 -19.93
C LEU A 109 20.48 6.00 -19.03
N PHE A 110 19.16 5.88 -18.83
CA PHE A 110 18.38 6.73 -17.92
C PHE A 110 18.81 6.54 -16.46
N TYR A 111 18.92 5.30 -16.02
CA TYR A 111 19.31 4.97 -14.65
C TYR A 111 20.78 5.22 -14.36
N ARG A 112 21.67 5.01 -15.34
CA ARG A 112 23.05 5.48 -15.26
C ARG A 112 23.12 6.99 -15.08
N ASP A 113 22.41 7.77 -15.89
CA ASP A 113 22.40 9.23 -15.76
C ASP A 113 21.81 9.68 -14.41
N LEU A 114 20.77 9.01 -13.90
CA LEU A 114 20.27 9.23 -12.54
C LEU A 114 21.35 8.96 -11.50
N LYS A 115 22.03 7.81 -11.57
CA LYS A 115 23.11 7.45 -10.65
C LYS A 115 24.23 8.50 -10.64
N LEU A 116 24.62 9.00 -11.81
CA LEU A 116 25.69 9.99 -11.95
C LEU A 116 25.28 11.41 -11.55
N SER A 117 24.00 11.76 -11.70
CA SER A 117 23.51 13.13 -11.47
C SER A 117 22.78 13.36 -10.14
N THR A 118 22.50 12.29 -9.38
CA THR A 118 21.76 12.37 -8.12
C THR A 118 22.63 12.03 -6.92
N LYS A 119 22.30 12.61 -5.75
CA LYS A 119 23.02 12.34 -4.51
C LYS A 119 22.49 11.06 -3.86
N GLN A 120 23.40 10.21 -3.39
CA GLN A 120 23.09 9.15 -2.43
C GLN A 120 23.11 9.76 -1.02
N ARG A 121 21.97 9.80 -0.32
CA ARG A 121 21.83 10.58 0.93
C ARG A 121 22.25 9.87 2.21
N GLN A 122 23.01 8.78 2.14
CA GLN A 122 23.55 8.15 3.35
C GLN A 122 24.51 9.09 4.07
N THR A 123 24.07 9.76 5.14
CA THR A 123 24.99 10.32 6.13
C THR A 123 25.14 9.30 7.25
N ALA A 124 26.32 8.67 7.33
CA ALA A 124 26.69 7.68 8.35
C ALA A 124 26.91 8.28 9.76
N GLU A 125 26.63 9.56 9.98
CA GLU A 125 26.85 10.21 11.28
C GLU A 125 25.71 9.91 12.25
N GLY A 126 26.01 8.96 13.15
CA GLY A 126 25.12 8.26 14.06
C GLY A 126 24.42 9.07 15.17
N ASP A 127 24.23 10.38 15.02
CA ASP A 127 23.55 11.18 16.05
C ASP A 127 22.46 12.14 15.52
N LYS A 128 22.25 12.19 14.20
CA LYS A 128 21.16 12.97 13.57
C LYS A 128 20.41 12.08 12.58
N SER A 129 19.62 11.16 13.14
CA SER A 129 18.74 10.19 12.47
C SER A 129 17.88 10.75 11.32
N ARG A 130 18.50 11.06 10.19
CA ARG A 130 17.82 11.10 8.90
C ARG A 130 17.51 9.66 8.53
N HIS A 131 16.28 9.41 8.10
CA HIS A 131 15.98 8.11 7.52
C HIS A 131 16.89 7.82 6.33
N ALA A 132 17.09 6.53 6.07
CA ALA A 132 17.65 5.98 4.85
C ALA A 132 17.05 6.58 3.56
N ARG A 133 15.85 7.17 3.60
CA ARG A 133 15.11 7.58 2.40
C ARG A 133 15.00 9.10 2.32
N PRO A 134 14.77 9.67 1.12
CA PRO A 134 14.27 11.03 1.02
C PRO A 134 13.11 11.25 2.00
N SER A 135 13.21 12.33 2.76
CA SER A 135 12.28 12.60 3.86
C SER A 135 10.98 13.25 3.38
N LEU A 136 9.96 13.28 4.23
CA LEU A 136 8.68 13.95 4.00
C LEU A 136 8.88 15.45 3.69
N GLY A 137 9.95 16.04 4.26
CA GLY A 137 10.38 17.41 4.02
C GLY A 137 11.19 17.62 2.73
N ASP A 138 11.69 16.56 2.09
CA ASP A 138 12.46 16.66 0.85
C ASP A 138 11.55 16.82 -0.35
N VAL A 139 11.37 18.08 -0.77
CA VAL A 139 10.51 18.48 -1.90
C VAL A 139 11.31 19.30 -2.91
N ALA A 140 11.34 18.84 -4.16
CA ALA A 140 11.95 19.52 -5.30
C ALA A 140 11.43 20.96 -5.44
N GLY A 141 12.33 21.91 -5.61
CA GLY A 141 12.04 23.35 -5.74
C GLY A 141 11.60 24.04 -4.44
N LYS A 142 11.47 23.33 -3.32
CA LYS A 142 11.18 23.90 -1.99
C LYS A 142 12.41 23.74 -1.10
N ASN A 143 12.49 22.63 -0.37
CA ASN A 143 13.64 22.32 0.49
C ASN A 143 14.80 21.69 -0.29
N ARG A 144 14.53 21.12 -1.47
CA ARG A 144 15.52 20.65 -2.45
C ARG A 144 15.68 21.65 -3.58
N LYS A 145 16.38 22.75 -3.31
CA LYS A 145 16.62 23.82 -4.30
C LYS A 145 17.53 23.39 -5.45
N ASP A 146 18.32 22.35 -5.23
CA ASP A 146 19.18 21.71 -6.22
C ASP A 146 18.40 20.90 -7.27
N LEU A 147 17.13 20.55 -6.97
CA LEU A 147 16.26 19.83 -7.88
C LEU A 147 15.08 20.71 -8.27
N LYS A 148 14.84 20.90 -9.57
CA LYS A 148 13.66 21.64 -10.06
C LYS A 148 12.41 20.77 -9.94
N PRO A 149 11.22 21.31 -9.65
CA PRO A 149 9.99 20.51 -9.72
C PRO A 149 9.82 19.91 -11.13
N GLY A 150 9.52 18.62 -11.23
CA GLY A 150 9.40 17.91 -12.51
C GLY A 150 10.70 17.36 -13.10
N TRP A 151 11.84 17.55 -12.42
CA TRP A 151 13.16 17.15 -12.95
C TRP A 151 13.25 15.68 -13.38
N LEU A 152 12.61 14.76 -12.64
CA LEU A 152 12.66 13.33 -12.92
C LEU A 152 11.88 13.01 -14.19
N TYR A 153 10.70 13.62 -14.33
CA TYR A 153 9.88 13.48 -15.53
C TYR A 153 10.53 14.09 -16.77
N GLU A 154 11.11 15.29 -16.65
CA GLU A 154 11.86 15.92 -17.74
C GLU A 154 13.03 15.05 -18.19
N LYS A 155 13.76 14.46 -17.24
CA LYS A 155 14.86 13.54 -17.55
C LYS A 155 14.33 12.29 -18.26
N ALA A 156 13.27 11.65 -17.75
CA ALA A 156 12.67 10.48 -18.39
C ALA A 156 12.16 10.79 -19.81
N LEU A 157 11.53 11.97 -20.02
CA LEU A 157 11.08 12.42 -21.33
C LEU A 157 12.23 12.53 -22.34
N LYS A 158 13.41 12.98 -21.92
CA LYS A 158 14.59 13.05 -22.80
C LYS A 158 14.96 11.66 -23.32
N TYR A 159 14.99 10.65 -22.45
CA TYR A 159 15.29 9.27 -22.84
C TYR A 159 14.16 8.60 -23.63
N ALA A 160 12.92 9.05 -23.40
CA ALA A 160 11.72 8.62 -24.09
C ALA A 160 11.46 9.36 -25.42
N ASN A 161 12.39 10.18 -25.92
CA ASN A 161 12.21 11.00 -27.13
C ASN A 161 10.92 11.84 -27.11
N GLY A 162 10.57 12.40 -25.94
CA GLY A 162 9.37 13.21 -25.74
C GLY A 162 8.08 12.42 -25.57
N ASN A 163 8.13 11.08 -25.60
CA ASN A 163 6.96 10.23 -25.39
C ASN A 163 6.60 10.14 -23.90
N PRO A 164 5.45 10.69 -23.47
CA PRO A 164 5.06 10.69 -22.06
C PRO A 164 4.77 9.30 -21.51
N ASN A 165 4.27 8.37 -22.33
CA ASN A 165 3.93 7.02 -21.88
C ASN A 165 5.19 6.21 -21.60
N VAL A 166 6.16 6.26 -22.50
CA VAL A 166 7.49 5.64 -22.29
C VAL A 166 8.20 6.28 -21.10
N ALA A 167 8.14 7.60 -20.93
CA ALA A 167 8.73 8.27 -19.78
C ALA A 167 8.13 7.75 -18.46
N MET A 168 6.82 7.48 -18.42
CA MET A 168 6.19 6.83 -17.25
C MET A 168 6.61 5.38 -17.08
N SER A 169 6.81 4.61 -18.16
CA SER A 169 7.36 3.25 -18.06
C SER A 169 8.80 3.25 -17.53
N LEU A 170 9.64 4.18 -18.00
CA LEU A 170 11.00 4.36 -17.48
C LEU A 170 10.99 4.64 -15.99
N ILE A 171 10.15 5.58 -15.51
CA ILE A 171 10.03 5.88 -14.08
C ILE A 171 9.39 4.72 -13.31
N GLY A 172 8.38 4.06 -13.89
CA GLY A 172 7.66 2.96 -13.28
C GLY A 172 8.56 1.77 -12.97
N LEU A 173 9.53 1.49 -13.84
CA LEU A 173 10.46 0.35 -13.72
C LEU A 173 11.10 0.26 -12.33
N CYS A 174 11.58 1.39 -11.80
CA CYS A 174 12.17 1.47 -10.48
C CYS A 174 11.38 2.35 -9.48
N GLY A 175 10.14 2.72 -9.83
CA GLY A 175 9.31 3.62 -9.03
C GLY A 175 8.12 2.94 -8.36
N HIS A 176 7.87 1.67 -8.63
CA HIS A 176 6.69 0.96 -8.11
C HIS A 176 6.89 0.41 -6.68
N ASP A 177 8.14 0.18 -6.27
CA ASP A 177 8.58 -0.17 -4.92
C ASP A 177 9.92 0.54 -4.69
N ASP A 178 10.45 0.48 -3.46
CA ASP A 178 11.80 0.96 -3.16
C ASP A 178 12.67 -0.12 -2.52
N LYS A 179 12.20 -1.37 -2.48
CA LYS A 179 12.95 -2.53 -1.99
C LYS A 179 13.01 -3.66 -3.01
N ASN A 180 11.86 -4.02 -3.57
CA ASN A 180 11.72 -5.19 -4.42
C ASN A 180 11.32 -4.75 -5.84
N GLN A 181 12.30 -4.36 -6.65
CA GLN A 181 12.07 -3.90 -8.03
C GLN A 181 12.10 -5.01 -9.08
N GLY A 182 12.64 -6.18 -8.75
CA GLY A 182 12.89 -7.24 -9.74
C GLY A 182 14.32 -7.18 -10.27
N GLU A 183 14.66 -8.15 -11.11
CA GLU A 183 15.99 -8.34 -11.68
C GLU A 183 15.94 -8.06 -13.17
N PHE A 184 16.32 -6.83 -13.55
CA PHE A 184 16.26 -6.38 -14.94
C PHE A 184 17.59 -6.64 -15.65
N THR A 185 17.59 -7.60 -16.57
CA THR A 185 18.77 -7.94 -17.38
C THR A 185 18.42 -8.03 -18.86
N ASN A 186 19.32 -7.51 -19.71
CA ASN A 186 19.28 -7.69 -21.15
C ASN A 186 20.72 -7.76 -21.67
N GLN A 187 21.21 -8.98 -21.85
CA GLN A 187 22.63 -9.26 -22.10
C GLN A 187 23.13 -8.61 -23.40
N ASP A 188 22.32 -8.63 -24.47
CA ASP A 188 22.71 -8.05 -25.75
C ASP A 188 22.90 -6.53 -25.66
N VAL A 189 22.01 -5.87 -24.91
CA VAL A 189 22.10 -4.43 -24.67
C VAL A 189 23.28 -4.09 -23.75
N GLU A 190 23.53 -4.90 -22.73
CA GLU A 190 24.70 -4.74 -21.86
C GLU A 190 26.00 -4.86 -22.66
N ILE A 191 26.14 -5.89 -23.50
CA ILE A 191 27.29 -6.07 -24.38
C ILE A 191 27.43 -4.87 -25.32
N LYS A 192 26.33 -4.42 -25.92
CA LYS A 192 26.32 -3.25 -26.79
C LYS A 192 26.84 -2.01 -26.05
N LEU A 193 26.27 -1.67 -24.89
CA LEU A 193 26.65 -0.48 -24.14
C LEU A 193 28.10 -0.56 -23.62
N THR A 194 28.53 -1.73 -23.14
CA THR A 194 29.90 -1.93 -22.68
C THR A 194 30.93 -1.83 -23.81
N SER A 195 30.58 -2.28 -25.02
CA SER A 195 31.41 -2.08 -26.21
C SER A 195 31.60 -0.61 -26.59
N THR A 196 30.70 0.28 -26.15
CA THR A 196 30.82 1.74 -26.32
C THR A 196 31.66 2.43 -25.24
N GLY A 197 32.23 1.67 -24.30
CA GLY A 197 33.09 2.18 -23.23
C GLY A 197 32.37 2.52 -21.92
N ILE A 198 31.08 2.19 -21.78
CA ILE A 198 30.36 2.30 -20.50
C ILE A 198 30.70 1.07 -19.65
N SER A 199 31.18 1.24 -18.42
CA SER A 199 31.49 0.05 -17.59
C SER A 199 30.21 -0.62 -17.05
N SER A 200 30.26 -1.93 -16.78
CA SER A 200 29.13 -2.63 -16.14
C SER A 200 28.80 -1.99 -14.77
N ASP A 201 29.81 -1.56 -14.02
CA ASP A 201 29.63 -0.82 -12.76
C ASP A 201 28.89 0.52 -12.93
N GLU A 202 28.92 1.15 -14.11
CA GLU A 202 28.11 2.34 -14.38
C GLU A 202 26.65 2.01 -14.70
N LEU A 203 26.38 0.82 -15.25
CA LEU A 203 25.04 0.35 -15.62
C LEU A 203 24.25 -0.13 -14.41
N TYR A 204 24.94 -0.70 -13.42
CA TYR A 204 24.31 -1.26 -12.24
C TYR A 204 24.61 -0.43 -10.98
N SER A 205 23.63 -0.29 -10.10
CA SER A 205 23.84 0.23 -8.76
C SER A 205 24.43 -0.87 -7.87
N PRO A 206 25.48 -0.58 -7.09
CA PRO A 206 25.91 -1.49 -6.04
C PRO A 206 24.76 -1.65 -5.05
N THR A 207 24.57 -2.87 -4.59
CA THR A 207 23.54 -3.20 -3.62
C THR A 207 23.81 -2.52 -2.27
N ASP A 208 22.77 -2.33 -1.49
CA ASP A 208 22.86 -1.82 -0.13
C ASP A 208 23.39 -2.91 0.82
N GLY A 209 24.63 -3.37 0.57
CA GLY A 209 25.47 -4.20 1.42
C GLY A 209 24.96 -5.61 1.77
N ASN A 210 23.69 -5.91 1.49
CA ASN A 210 22.98 -7.11 1.96
C ASN A 210 22.39 -7.96 0.83
N SER A 211 22.51 -7.57 -0.44
CA SER A 211 22.11 -8.42 -1.58
C SER A 211 23.28 -8.67 -2.52
N GLU A 212 23.35 -9.88 -3.06
CA GLU A 212 24.41 -10.31 -3.98
C GLU A 212 24.16 -9.87 -5.44
N ILE A 213 23.02 -9.23 -5.71
CA ILE A 213 22.52 -9.01 -7.08
C ILE A 213 22.51 -7.53 -7.45
N ASN A 214 23.39 -7.16 -8.37
CA ASN A 214 23.45 -5.85 -9.01
C ASN A 214 22.12 -5.52 -9.70
N THR A 215 21.58 -4.32 -9.45
CA THR A 215 20.31 -3.87 -10.05
C THR A 215 20.50 -2.58 -10.82
N VAL A 216 19.80 -2.41 -11.95
CA VAL A 216 19.76 -1.14 -12.69
C VAL A 216 19.05 -0.05 -11.86
N CYS A 217 18.22 -0.44 -10.90
CA CYS A 217 17.45 0.52 -10.11
C CYS A 217 18.30 1.36 -9.17
N PRO A 218 17.92 2.63 -8.96
CA PRO A 218 18.56 3.46 -7.97
C PRO A 218 18.21 2.94 -6.57
N SER A 219 19.17 3.04 -5.65
CA SER A 219 18.96 2.70 -4.25
C SER A 219 17.77 3.49 -3.64
N GLN A 220 17.14 2.95 -2.59
CA GLN A 220 16.09 3.66 -1.83
C GLN A 220 16.53 5.00 -1.20
N PHE A 221 17.83 5.28 -1.21
CA PHE A 221 18.46 6.49 -0.68
C PHE A 221 18.61 7.60 -1.74
N ALA A 222 18.35 7.28 -3.01
CA ALA A 222 18.57 8.17 -4.13
C ALA A 222 17.53 9.30 -4.21
N ASP A 223 17.93 10.42 -4.82
CA ASP A 223 17.02 11.56 -5.06
C ASP A 223 15.84 11.21 -5.97
N PHE A 224 15.89 10.07 -6.68
CA PHE A 224 14.79 9.50 -7.46
C PHE A 224 13.46 9.51 -6.70
N TYR A 225 13.48 9.25 -5.38
CA TYR A 225 12.28 9.22 -4.54
C TYR A 225 11.92 10.56 -3.87
N VAL A 226 12.51 11.68 -4.29
CA VAL A 226 12.19 13.02 -3.77
C VAL A 226 10.82 13.49 -4.26
N ALA A 227 10.06 14.11 -3.36
CA ALA A 227 8.73 14.61 -3.70
C ALA A 227 8.80 15.74 -4.74
N GLY A 228 7.80 15.79 -5.61
CA GLY A 228 7.77 16.76 -6.71
C GLY A 228 8.67 16.40 -7.90
N GLY A 229 9.20 15.17 -7.95
CA GLY A 229 9.98 14.67 -9.08
C GLY A 229 9.21 14.62 -10.40
N LEU A 230 7.89 14.30 -10.38
CA LEU A 230 7.06 14.30 -11.60
C LEU A 230 6.54 15.70 -11.94
N SER A 231 6.10 16.46 -10.95
CA SER A 231 5.70 17.86 -11.07
C SER A 231 5.58 18.50 -9.68
N LYS A 232 5.49 19.84 -9.61
CA LYS A 232 5.19 20.54 -8.35
C LYS A 232 3.90 20.04 -7.66
N ALA A 233 2.94 19.53 -8.44
CA ALA A 233 1.64 19.07 -7.96
C ALA A 233 1.60 17.55 -7.66
N SER A 234 2.67 16.80 -7.93
CA SER A 234 2.75 15.35 -7.68
C SER A 234 3.37 15.09 -6.29
N ASP A 235 2.72 15.60 -5.27
CA ASP A 235 3.05 15.41 -3.85
C ASP A 235 1.74 15.45 -3.06
N ILE A 236 1.77 14.98 -1.82
CA ILE A 236 0.68 15.20 -0.88
C ILE A 236 0.64 16.65 -0.40
N SER A 237 -0.54 17.10 0.02
CA SER A 237 -0.72 18.46 0.53
C SER A 237 0.14 18.73 1.78
N ASP A 238 0.58 19.98 1.95
CA ASP A 238 1.29 20.41 3.16
C ASP A 238 0.46 20.16 4.43
N ASP A 239 -0.87 20.24 4.35
CA ASP A 239 -1.76 19.96 5.49
C ASP A 239 -1.79 18.47 5.84
N LEU A 240 -1.76 17.58 4.85
CA LEU A 240 -1.63 16.15 5.11
C LEU A 240 -0.25 15.81 5.70
N LYS A 241 0.83 16.45 5.24
CA LYS A 241 2.16 16.30 5.87
C LYS A 241 2.16 16.71 7.34
N LYS A 242 1.54 17.85 7.66
CA LYS A 242 1.36 18.29 9.06
C LYS A 242 0.53 17.30 9.88
N LYS A 243 -0.53 16.73 9.30
CA LYS A 243 -1.37 15.69 9.93
C LYS A 243 -0.55 14.42 10.22
N VAL A 244 0.25 13.94 9.27
CA VAL A 244 1.18 12.80 9.46
C VAL A 244 2.13 13.07 10.63
N LEU A 245 2.76 14.26 10.67
CA LEU A 245 3.70 14.61 11.73
C LEU A 245 3.04 14.72 13.10
N SER A 246 1.89 15.36 13.20
CA SER A 246 1.23 15.57 14.50
C SER A 246 0.62 14.30 15.08
N ILE A 247 0.16 13.38 14.24
CA ILE A 247 -0.56 12.17 14.67
C ILE A 247 0.36 10.96 14.77
N GLN A 248 1.12 10.66 13.72
CA GLN A 248 1.92 9.42 13.66
C GLN A 248 3.30 9.60 14.28
N TYR A 249 3.86 10.81 14.22
CA TYR A 249 5.22 11.09 14.65
C TYR A 249 5.34 12.33 15.55
N PRO A 250 4.57 12.38 16.67
CA PRO A 250 4.53 13.56 17.51
C PRO A 250 5.93 13.96 18.00
N GLY A 251 6.27 15.24 17.85
CA GLY A 251 7.58 15.79 18.22
C GLY A 251 8.70 15.55 17.21
N LYS A 252 8.44 14.87 16.08
CA LYS A 252 9.40 14.72 14.98
C LYS A 252 9.25 15.83 13.95
N LYS A 253 10.34 16.13 13.24
CA LYS A 253 10.36 17.04 12.08
C LYS A 253 10.13 16.25 10.78
N ASP A 254 9.65 16.92 9.75
CA ASP A 254 9.44 16.37 8.40
C ASP A 254 10.71 15.71 7.80
N VAL A 255 11.88 16.30 8.06
CA VAL A 255 13.19 15.75 7.64
C VAL A 255 13.56 14.44 8.32
N GLN A 256 12.83 14.07 9.38
CA GLN A 256 13.04 12.85 10.15
C GLN A 256 12.02 11.76 9.81
N ILE A 257 11.14 11.94 8.82
CA ILE A 257 10.12 10.96 8.41
C ILE A 257 10.37 10.57 6.95
N ALA A 258 10.38 9.29 6.60
CA ALA A 258 10.59 8.85 5.22
C ALA A 258 9.40 9.25 4.31
N SER A 259 9.68 9.79 3.13
CA SER A 259 8.65 10.00 2.10
C SER A 259 8.44 8.69 1.34
N LYS A 260 7.19 8.20 1.27
CA LYS A 260 6.83 6.98 0.54
C LYS A 260 6.52 7.28 -0.94
N ASN A 261 7.34 8.10 -1.60
CA ASN A 261 6.99 8.66 -2.92
C ASN A 261 7.00 7.65 -4.07
N TYR A 262 7.52 6.45 -3.87
CA TYR A 262 7.31 5.33 -4.80
C TYR A 262 5.80 5.10 -5.06
N HIS A 263 4.90 5.33 -4.09
CA HIS A 263 3.45 5.25 -4.34
C HIS A 263 2.98 6.27 -5.40
N VAL A 264 3.58 7.45 -5.48
CA VAL A 264 3.24 8.47 -6.50
C VAL A 264 3.72 8.00 -7.87
N MET A 265 4.92 7.43 -7.94
CA MET A 265 5.53 6.97 -9.19
C MET A 265 4.85 5.71 -9.74
N GLY A 266 4.65 4.69 -8.90
CA GLY A 266 3.90 3.49 -9.24
C GLY A 266 2.49 3.80 -9.72
N ALA A 267 1.75 4.67 -9.01
CA ALA A 267 0.39 5.06 -9.42
C ALA A 267 0.37 5.85 -10.74
N ALA A 268 1.37 6.71 -10.98
CA ALA A 268 1.49 7.41 -12.25
C ALA A 268 1.71 6.42 -13.40
N PHE A 269 2.61 5.45 -13.22
CA PHE A 269 2.83 4.38 -14.20
C PHE A 269 1.55 3.56 -14.46
N MET A 270 0.92 3.00 -13.44
CA MET A 270 -0.29 2.17 -13.59
C MET A 270 -1.42 2.93 -14.28
N THR A 271 -1.62 4.20 -13.89
CA THR A 271 -2.62 5.07 -14.53
C THR A 271 -2.27 5.33 -16.00
N CYS A 272 -1.00 5.56 -16.31
CA CYS A 272 -0.55 5.79 -17.67
C CYS A 272 -0.80 4.57 -18.57
N GLN A 273 -0.52 3.37 -18.06
CA GLN A 273 -0.76 2.11 -18.78
C GLN A 273 -2.24 1.89 -19.11
N MET A 274 -3.14 2.20 -18.16
CA MET A 274 -4.57 2.16 -18.43
C MET A 274 -4.99 3.16 -19.52
N ILE A 275 -4.48 4.39 -19.46
CA ILE A 275 -4.78 5.44 -20.45
C ILE A 275 -4.26 5.06 -21.82
N GLU A 276 -3.04 4.54 -21.89
CA GLU A 276 -2.42 4.03 -23.11
C GLU A 276 -3.31 2.99 -23.79
N ALA A 277 -3.88 2.07 -23.00
CA ALA A 277 -4.82 1.05 -23.45
C ALA A 277 -6.23 1.59 -23.78
N GLY A 278 -6.46 2.91 -23.68
CA GLY A 278 -7.71 3.56 -24.10
C GLY A 278 -8.67 3.90 -22.96
N LEU A 279 -8.31 3.66 -21.69
CA LEU A 279 -9.13 4.10 -20.57
C LEU A 279 -9.16 5.63 -20.51
N SER A 280 -10.33 6.23 -20.33
CA SER A 280 -10.38 7.68 -20.19
C SER A 280 -9.56 8.14 -18.96
N PRO A 281 -8.82 9.26 -19.03
CA PRO A 281 -7.98 9.72 -17.93
C PRO A 281 -8.72 9.87 -16.60
N LEU A 282 -9.97 10.34 -16.63
CA LEU A 282 -10.79 10.49 -15.43
C LEU A 282 -11.12 9.14 -14.79
N LEU A 283 -11.47 8.13 -15.59
CA LEU A 283 -11.76 6.79 -15.10
C LEU A 283 -10.50 6.09 -14.62
N ALA A 284 -9.36 6.30 -15.28
CA ALA A 284 -8.07 5.77 -14.82
C ALA A 284 -7.68 6.31 -13.44
N ILE A 285 -7.88 7.61 -13.17
CA ILE A 285 -7.71 8.18 -11.83
C ILE A 285 -8.63 7.49 -10.82
N GLN A 286 -9.89 7.25 -11.19
CA GLN A 286 -10.85 6.60 -10.30
C GLN A 286 -10.42 5.18 -9.98
N VAL A 287 -10.06 4.37 -10.99
CA VAL A 287 -9.59 2.99 -10.81
C VAL A 287 -8.37 2.95 -9.89
N GLU A 288 -7.35 3.76 -10.17
CA GLU A 288 -6.12 3.79 -9.37
C GLU A 288 -6.38 4.24 -7.92
N SER A 289 -7.21 5.28 -7.75
CA SER A 289 -7.61 5.73 -6.42
C SER A 289 -8.38 4.62 -5.68
N MET A 290 -9.27 3.91 -6.39
CA MET A 290 -10.04 2.80 -5.82
C MET A 290 -9.15 1.65 -5.38
N ALA A 291 -8.17 1.29 -6.20
CA ALA A 291 -7.18 0.28 -5.89
C ALA A 291 -6.39 0.65 -4.62
N ALA A 292 -5.99 1.91 -4.48
CA ALA A 292 -5.31 2.39 -3.27
C ALA A 292 -6.20 2.28 -2.00
N HIS A 293 -7.49 2.62 -2.10
CA HIS A 293 -8.43 2.45 -0.98
C HIS A 293 -8.57 0.98 -0.60
N LEU A 294 -8.82 0.11 -1.59
CA LEU A 294 -9.00 -1.33 -1.36
C LEU A 294 -7.74 -1.96 -0.78
N TYR A 295 -6.58 -1.72 -1.40
CA TYR A 295 -5.27 -2.17 -0.91
C TYR A 295 -5.09 -1.81 0.56
N ARG A 296 -5.31 -0.54 0.89
CA ARG A 296 -5.04 -0.05 2.23
C ARG A 296 -6.08 -0.51 3.25
N GLY A 297 -7.34 -0.58 2.83
CA GLY A 297 -8.45 -1.11 3.62
C GLY A 297 -8.21 -2.58 3.96
N ILE A 298 -7.87 -3.42 2.98
CA ILE A 298 -7.55 -4.84 3.18
C ILE A 298 -6.38 -5.00 4.16
N ARG A 299 -5.28 -4.27 3.97
CA ARG A 299 -4.13 -4.34 4.90
C ARG A 299 -4.49 -3.92 6.31
N LEU A 300 -5.27 -2.85 6.46
CA LEU A 300 -5.74 -2.40 7.76
C LEU A 300 -6.63 -3.46 8.42
N CYS A 301 -7.50 -4.09 7.65
CA CYS A 301 -8.38 -5.16 8.12
C CYS A 301 -7.62 -6.38 8.60
N GLN A 302 -6.64 -6.86 7.81
CA GLN A 302 -5.77 -7.96 8.22
C GLN A 302 -5.01 -7.64 9.51
N GLN A 303 -4.63 -6.37 9.72
CA GLN A 303 -3.96 -5.93 10.95
C GLN A 303 -4.88 -5.84 12.17
N ILE A 304 -6.18 -5.63 11.96
CA ILE A 304 -7.17 -5.38 13.03
C ILE A 304 -7.94 -6.63 13.43
N GLU A 305 -8.28 -7.52 12.49
CA GLU A 305 -9.22 -8.61 12.71
C GLU A 305 -8.80 -9.54 13.85
N THR A 306 -7.57 -10.07 13.78
CA THR A 306 -7.07 -11.01 14.80
C THR A 306 -6.99 -10.35 16.20
N PRO A 307 -6.37 -9.17 16.36
CA PRO A 307 -6.38 -8.51 17.66
C PRO A 307 -7.79 -8.13 18.14
N ALA A 308 -8.69 -7.69 17.25
CA ALA A 308 -10.08 -7.37 17.62
C ALA A 308 -10.83 -8.60 18.12
N HIS A 309 -10.73 -9.74 17.42
CA HIS A 309 -11.35 -10.99 17.84
C HIS A 309 -10.83 -11.43 19.23
N LEU A 310 -9.51 -11.32 19.45
CA LEU A 310 -8.90 -11.63 20.74
C LEU A 310 -9.40 -10.68 21.84
N PHE A 311 -9.49 -9.37 21.57
CA PHE A 311 -10.05 -8.37 22.48
C PHE A 311 -11.46 -8.75 22.94
N TRP A 312 -12.37 -9.05 21.99
CA TRP A 312 -13.74 -9.42 22.32
C TRP A 312 -13.85 -10.75 23.05
N SER A 313 -13.01 -11.72 22.69
CA SER A 313 -12.95 -13.01 23.36
C SER A 313 -12.54 -12.83 24.83
N LEU A 314 -11.52 -12.01 25.10
CA LEU A 314 -11.07 -11.68 26.45
C LEU A 314 -12.13 -10.91 27.24
N GLN A 315 -12.81 -9.92 26.63
CA GLN A 315 -13.89 -9.14 27.26
C GLN A 315 -15.04 -10.02 27.76
N ARG A 316 -15.31 -11.15 27.10
CA ARG A 316 -16.38 -12.10 27.47
C ARG A 316 -15.97 -13.13 28.54
N THR A 317 -14.71 -13.16 28.96
CA THR A 317 -14.25 -14.09 30.00
C THR A 317 -14.82 -13.73 31.37
N LYS A 318 -15.02 -14.74 32.24
CA LYS A 318 -15.56 -14.51 33.59
C LYS A 318 -14.59 -13.67 34.42
N GLU A 319 -13.30 -13.89 34.28
CA GLU A 319 -12.23 -13.17 34.98
C GLU A 319 -12.26 -11.68 34.66
N VAL A 320 -12.47 -11.31 33.39
CA VAL A 320 -12.60 -9.92 32.99
C VAL A 320 -13.95 -9.34 33.39
N ALA A 321 -15.05 -10.09 33.22
CA ALA A 321 -16.39 -9.63 33.55
C ALA A 321 -16.59 -9.39 35.06
N LEU A 322 -15.99 -10.24 35.90
CA LEU A 322 -16.06 -10.18 37.36
C LEU A 322 -14.85 -9.48 38.00
N ARG A 323 -14.05 -8.75 37.22
CA ARG A 323 -12.90 -8.02 37.76
C ARG A 323 -13.37 -7.04 38.86
N GLY A 324 -12.61 -6.96 39.95
CA GLY A 324 -12.91 -6.03 41.03
C GLY A 324 -12.87 -4.58 40.56
N MET A 325 -13.64 -3.70 41.21
CA MET A 325 -13.76 -2.28 40.84
C MET A 325 -12.43 -1.51 40.78
N GLY A 326 -11.38 -2.00 41.45
CA GLY A 326 -10.04 -1.40 41.43
C GLY A 326 -9.11 -1.89 40.31
N ARG A 327 -9.55 -2.82 39.45
CA ARG A 327 -8.70 -3.39 38.39
C ARG A 327 -9.18 -3.00 37.01
N THR A 328 -8.24 -2.60 36.16
CA THR A 328 -8.53 -2.29 34.77
C THR A 328 -8.65 -3.56 33.94
N PHE A 329 -9.26 -3.47 32.76
CA PHE A 329 -9.28 -4.55 31.78
C PHE A 329 -7.86 -5.08 31.49
N GLU A 330 -6.92 -4.18 31.21
CA GLU A 330 -5.54 -4.50 30.80
C GLU A 330 -4.78 -5.20 31.93
N GLN A 331 -4.84 -4.67 33.15
CA GLN A 331 -4.24 -5.28 34.33
C GLN A 331 -4.80 -6.69 34.56
N THR A 332 -6.12 -6.85 34.46
CA THR A 332 -6.77 -8.15 34.64
C THR A 332 -6.33 -9.14 33.58
N VAL A 333 -6.29 -8.72 32.31
CA VAL A 333 -5.86 -9.59 31.21
C VAL A 333 -4.39 -9.97 31.35
N ILE A 334 -3.48 -9.01 31.53
CA ILE A 334 -2.04 -9.28 31.60
C ILE A 334 -1.73 -10.20 32.77
N GLU A 335 -2.22 -9.90 33.98
CA GLU A 335 -1.91 -10.72 35.15
C GLU A 335 -2.51 -12.11 35.06
N THR A 336 -3.73 -12.25 34.52
CA THR A 336 -4.36 -13.57 34.33
C THR A 336 -3.60 -14.38 33.29
N THR A 337 -3.20 -13.76 32.18
CA THR A 337 -2.38 -14.41 31.14
C THR A 337 -1.05 -14.91 31.69
N LEU A 338 -0.33 -14.06 32.44
CA LEU A 338 0.96 -14.44 33.05
C LEU A 338 0.77 -15.52 34.12
N LYS A 339 -0.28 -15.44 34.93
CA LYS A 339 -0.62 -16.47 35.93
C LYS A 339 -0.84 -17.82 35.27
N ARG A 340 -1.66 -17.91 34.22
CA ARG A 340 -1.91 -19.16 33.48
C ARG A 340 -0.63 -19.75 32.88
N GLY A 341 0.25 -18.91 32.36
CA GLY A 341 1.56 -19.36 31.86
C GLY A 341 2.49 -19.86 32.97
N ARG A 342 2.52 -19.20 34.14
CA ARG A 342 3.30 -19.64 35.31
C ARG A 342 2.81 -20.96 35.89
N GLU A 343 1.49 -21.14 35.94
CA GLU A 343 0.81 -22.35 36.42
C GLU A 343 0.78 -23.47 35.37
N LYS A 344 1.44 -23.28 34.21
CA LYS A 344 1.51 -24.25 33.10
C LYS A 344 0.12 -24.70 32.60
N GLN A 345 -0.86 -23.81 32.69
CA GLN A 345 -2.22 -24.05 32.21
C GLN A 345 -2.35 -23.82 30.70
N CYS A 346 -1.36 -23.17 30.09
CA CYS A 346 -1.32 -22.94 28.66
C CYS A 346 -0.56 -24.02 27.90
N GLY A 347 -1.12 -24.42 26.77
CA GLY A 347 -0.56 -25.37 25.82
C GLY A 347 -1.22 -25.18 24.45
N TYR A 348 -0.67 -25.79 23.40
CA TYR A 348 -1.21 -25.68 22.04
C TYR A 348 -2.66 -26.19 21.94
N ASP A 349 -3.02 -27.20 22.72
CA ASP A 349 -4.38 -27.75 22.82
C ASP A 349 -5.38 -26.76 23.46
N LYS A 350 -4.89 -25.81 24.26
CA LYS A 350 -5.72 -24.81 24.97
C LYS A 350 -5.93 -23.53 24.18
N VAL A 351 -5.03 -23.18 23.27
CA VAL A 351 -5.09 -21.92 22.49
C VAL A 351 -6.44 -21.68 21.83
N ALA A 352 -7.08 -22.73 21.29
CA ALA A 352 -8.37 -22.58 20.61
C ALA A 352 -9.56 -22.33 21.58
N LYS A 353 -9.40 -22.67 22.86
CA LYS A 353 -10.49 -22.65 23.87
C LYS A 353 -10.30 -21.59 24.95
N ASP A 354 -9.06 -21.14 25.14
CA ASP A 354 -8.67 -20.20 26.18
C ASP A 354 -8.06 -18.92 25.56
N PRO A 355 -8.81 -17.80 25.57
CA PRO A 355 -8.32 -16.53 25.03
C PRO A 355 -7.03 -16.02 25.69
N PHE A 356 -6.76 -16.34 26.95
CA PHE A 356 -5.53 -15.91 27.63
C PHE A 356 -4.31 -16.68 27.09
N CYS A 357 -4.45 -17.98 26.84
CA CYS A 357 -3.39 -18.77 26.19
C CYS A 357 -3.22 -18.41 24.72
N ASN A 358 -4.32 -18.06 24.02
CA ASN A 358 -4.23 -17.50 22.68
C ASN A 358 -3.44 -16.18 22.67
N PHE A 359 -3.62 -15.34 23.70
CA PHE A 359 -2.88 -14.09 23.81
C PHE A 359 -1.37 -14.33 23.96
N LEU A 360 -0.92 -15.28 24.79
CA LEU A 360 0.51 -15.67 24.88
C LEU A 360 1.06 -16.14 23.53
N LYS A 361 0.33 -17.03 22.85
CA LYS A 361 0.73 -17.52 21.53
C LYS A 361 0.85 -16.36 20.52
N THR A 362 -0.14 -15.48 20.51
CA THR A 362 -0.24 -14.36 19.56
C THR A 362 0.95 -13.41 19.68
N VAL A 363 1.40 -13.15 20.91
CA VAL A 363 2.60 -12.33 21.12
C VAL A 363 3.90 -13.11 20.93
N GLY A 364 3.87 -14.41 20.67
CA GLY A 364 5.06 -15.25 20.52
C GLY A 364 5.81 -15.51 21.83
N ALA A 365 5.13 -15.39 22.97
CA ALA A 365 5.69 -15.76 24.26
C ALA A 365 5.61 -17.29 24.46
N PRO A 366 6.59 -17.92 25.16
CA PRO A 366 6.47 -19.33 25.52
C PRO A 366 5.31 -19.54 26.49
N PHE A 367 4.73 -20.74 26.50
CA PHE A 367 3.62 -21.07 27.41
C PHE A 367 4.09 -21.29 28.85
N ASP A 368 5.30 -21.79 29.06
CA ASP A 368 5.88 -21.94 30.40
C ASP A 368 6.59 -20.65 30.82
N LEU A 369 5.99 -19.95 31.78
CA LEU A 369 6.50 -18.70 32.35
C LEU A 369 7.03 -18.89 33.77
N SER A 370 7.40 -20.12 34.17
CA SER A 370 7.91 -20.38 35.53
C SER A 370 9.23 -19.67 35.85
N VAL A 371 9.97 -19.26 34.83
CA VAL A 371 11.25 -18.53 34.96
C VAL A 371 10.98 -17.01 34.97
N PRO A 372 11.36 -16.26 36.02
CA PRO A 372 11.05 -14.83 36.14
C PRO A 372 11.48 -13.97 34.95
N ARG A 373 12.66 -14.25 34.37
CA ARG A 373 13.16 -13.53 33.18
C ARG A 373 12.26 -13.73 31.95
N ILE A 374 11.69 -14.93 31.80
CA ILE A 374 10.79 -15.26 30.69
C ILE A 374 9.45 -14.56 30.90
N GLU A 375 8.91 -14.59 32.12
CA GLU A 375 7.68 -13.88 32.47
C GLU A 375 7.80 -12.37 32.21
N GLU A 376 8.89 -11.74 32.64
CA GLU A 376 9.10 -10.30 32.44
C GLU A 376 9.20 -9.95 30.95
N ARG A 377 9.82 -10.81 30.14
CA ARG A 377 9.81 -10.65 28.68
C ARG A 377 8.40 -10.78 28.11
N ALA A 378 7.64 -11.78 28.55
CA ALA A 378 6.26 -11.99 28.13
C ALA A 378 5.37 -10.79 28.51
N ARG A 379 5.52 -10.25 29.72
CA ARG A 379 4.82 -9.04 30.19
C ARG A 379 4.99 -7.88 29.23
N LYS A 380 6.24 -7.54 28.86
CA LYS A 380 6.53 -6.45 27.91
C LYS A 380 5.91 -6.68 26.53
N MET A 381 5.89 -7.93 26.05
CA MET A 381 5.28 -8.28 24.77
C MET A 381 3.75 -8.18 24.82
N LEU A 382 3.13 -8.63 25.91
CA LEU A 382 1.68 -8.51 26.16
C LEU A 382 1.26 -7.05 26.27
N GLU A 383 1.98 -6.23 27.06
CA GLU A 383 1.71 -4.80 27.20
C GLU A 383 1.81 -4.07 25.85
N LYS A 384 2.86 -4.35 25.07
CA LYS A 384 3.02 -3.77 23.72
C LYS A 384 1.88 -4.16 22.78
N TYR A 385 1.43 -5.41 22.83
CA TYR A 385 0.33 -5.88 21.98
C TYR A 385 -1.04 -5.39 22.46
N MET A 386 -1.21 -5.15 23.77
CA MET A 386 -2.44 -4.65 24.38
C MET A 386 -2.93 -3.36 23.73
N ASP A 387 -2.03 -2.40 23.48
CA ASP A 387 -2.36 -1.13 22.83
C ASP A 387 -2.98 -1.34 21.44
N ASN A 388 -2.41 -2.26 20.65
CA ASN A 388 -2.93 -2.62 19.33
C ASN A 388 -4.26 -3.39 19.42
N MET A 389 -4.36 -4.31 20.39
CA MET A 389 -5.54 -5.14 20.63
C MET A 389 -6.75 -4.29 21.03
N VAL A 390 -6.58 -3.37 21.97
CA VAL A 390 -7.63 -2.46 22.43
C VAL A 390 -8.04 -1.50 21.29
N ALA A 391 -7.08 -0.93 20.56
CA ALA A 391 -7.37 -0.11 19.38
C ALA A 391 -8.17 -0.87 18.32
N SER A 392 -7.80 -2.13 18.06
CA SER A 392 -8.48 -2.99 17.10
C SER A 392 -9.90 -3.34 17.53
N GLY A 393 -10.08 -3.69 18.81
CA GLY A 393 -11.40 -3.92 19.40
C GLY A 393 -12.32 -2.71 19.26
N ILE A 394 -11.82 -1.54 19.66
CA ILE A 394 -12.54 -0.27 19.51
C ILE A 394 -12.88 0.01 18.05
N TYR A 395 -11.91 -0.07 17.14
CA TYR A 395 -12.13 0.15 15.71
C TYR A 395 -13.19 -0.81 15.13
N SER A 396 -13.15 -2.09 15.53
CA SER A 396 -14.12 -3.08 15.09
C SER A 396 -15.53 -2.84 15.63
N SER A 397 -15.69 -2.27 16.85
CA SER A 397 -17.03 -1.95 17.40
C SER A 397 -17.75 -0.85 16.62
N TRP A 398 -17.02 -0.03 15.87
CA TRP A 398 -17.56 1.15 15.21
C TRP A 398 -18.01 0.89 13.76
N HIS A 399 -17.93 -0.36 13.28
CA HIS A 399 -18.21 -0.71 11.88
C HIS A 399 -19.08 -1.97 11.75
N VAL A 400 -20.02 -1.95 10.80
CA VAL A 400 -21.02 -3.02 10.57
C VAL A 400 -20.52 -3.98 9.48
N SER A 401 -20.02 -5.17 9.82
CA SER A 401 -19.53 -6.18 8.85
C SER A 401 -20.55 -6.57 7.75
N GLY A 402 -20.06 -7.08 6.61
CA GLY A 402 -20.90 -7.58 5.50
C GLY A 402 -20.10 -8.25 4.38
N GLU A 403 -20.79 -9.00 3.51
CA GLU A 403 -20.21 -9.68 2.34
C GLU A 403 -20.24 -8.79 1.09
N VAL A 404 -19.22 -8.90 0.22
CA VAL A 404 -19.28 -8.35 -1.15
C VAL A 404 -19.15 -9.50 -2.13
N ALA A 405 -20.16 -9.68 -2.99
CA ALA A 405 -20.18 -10.73 -4.00
C ALA A 405 -19.95 -12.16 -3.45
N GLY A 406 -20.51 -12.48 -2.28
CA GLY A 406 -20.38 -13.81 -1.65
C GLY A 406 -19.01 -14.10 -1.03
N ILE A 407 -18.12 -13.10 -0.98
CA ILE A 407 -16.85 -13.16 -0.23
C ILE A 407 -17.07 -12.42 1.09
N SER A 408 -16.95 -13.17 2.19
CA SER A 408 -16.86 -12.58 3.53
C SER A 408 -15.59 -11.75 3.60
N LEU A 409 -15.73 -10.44 3.50
CA LEU A 409 -14.65 -9.53 3.83
C LEU A 409 -14.61 -9.45 5.36
N PRO A 410 -13.45 -9.67 5.99
CA PRO A 410 -13.32 -9.63 7.45
C PRO A 410 -13.66 -8.24 8.05
N CYS A 411 -13.87 -7.27 7.17
CA CYS A 411 -14.30 -5.91 7.40
C CYS A 411 -15.49 -5.56 6.52
N SER A 412 -16.33 -4.65 6.98
CA SER A 412 -17.46 -4.15 6.20
C SER A 412 -17.06 -3.39 4.93
N ARG A 413 -18.05 -3.19 4.04
CA ARG A 413 -17.90 -2.30 2.88
C ARG A 413 -17.35 -0.92 3.26
N ASP A 414 -17.72 -0.38 4.43
CA ASP A 414 -17.29 0.96 4.84
C ASP A 414 -15.81 1.01 5.20
N GLN A 415 -15.27 0.00 5.88
CA GLN A 415 -13.86 -0.07 6.28
C GLN A 415 -12.89 -0.15 5.09
N LEU A 416 -13.34 -0.70 3.95
CA LEU A 416 -12.56 -0.75 2.71
C LEU A 416 -12.40 0.62 2.04
N TRP A 417 -13.32 1.54 2.30
CA TRP A 417 -13.28 2.90 1.77
C TRP A 417 -12.64 3.90 2.74
N GLY A 418 -12.03 3.38 3.82
CA GLY A 418 -11.47 4.17 4.90
C GLY A 418 -12.45 4.31 6.07
N PRO A 419 -12.11 5.13 7.07
CA PRO A 419 -12.97 5.32 8.23
C PRO A 419 -14.30 6.00 7.85
N HIS A 420 -15.41 5.53 8.45
CA HIS A 420 -16.73 6.14 8.26
C HIS A 420 -16.69 7.66 8.57
N PRO A 421 -17.45 8.54 7.87
CA PRO A 421 -17.41 9.99 8.13
C PRO A 421 -17.66 10.39 9.59
N PHE A 422 -18.49 9.61 10.30
CA PHE A 422 -18.68 9.76 11.75
C PHE A 422 -17.38 9.56 12.52
N LEU A 423 -16.57 8.56 12.14
CA LEU A 423 -15.29 8.28 12.75
C LEU A 423 -14.29 9.40 12.50
N GLN A 424 -14.23 9.91 11.26
CA GLN A 424 -13.42 11.10 10.94
C GLN A 424 -13.83 12.32 11.81
N TRP A 425 -15.14 12.53 12.00
CA TRP A 425 -15.65 13.59 12.88
C TRP A 425 -15.28 13.36 14.35
N LEU A 426 -15.45 12.13 14.84
CA LEU A 426 -15.13 11.73 16.22
C LEU A 426 -13.64 11.90 16.52
N ILE A 427 -12.81 11.59 15.53
CA ILE A 427 -11.36 11.75 15.57
C ILE A 427 -10.92 13.20 15.42
N ALA A 428 -11.67 14.02 14.68
CA ALA A 428 -11.43 15.46 14.64
C ALA A 428 -11.69 16.13 15.99
N LYS A 429 -12.49 15.51 16.89
CA LYS A 429 -12.63 15.97 18.27
C LYS A 429 -11.41 15.52 19.10
N THR A 430 -10.78 16.49 19.77
CA THR A 430 -9.65 16.26 20.69
C THR A 430 -10.09 15.60 21.99
N GLU A 431 -11.37 15.72 22.35
CA GLU A 431 -11.98 15.10 23.53
C GLU A 431 -13.02 14.09 23.08
N VAL A 432 -12.70 12.81 23.23
CA VAL A 432 -13.60 11.70 22.95
C VAL A 432 -14.28 11.32 24.27
N SER A 433 -15.62 11.31 24.32
CA SER A 433 -16.35 10.91 25.51
C SER A 433 -16.09 9.44 25.85
N LEU A 434 -15.91 9.13 27.14
CA LEU A 434 -15.65 7.79 27.72
C LEU A 434 -16.51 6.66 27.15
N ASN A 435 -17.77 6.95 26.81
CA ASN A 435 -18.75 5.96 26.36
C ASN A 435 -18.40 5.29 25.03
N ILE A 436 -17.41 5.81 24.30
CA ILE A 436 -17.07 5.34 22.95
C ILE A 436 -16.10 4.14 23.01
N CYS A 437 -15.37 3.98 24.11
CA CYS A 437 -14.42 2.88 24.33
C CYS A 437 -15.04 1.67 25.07
N GLY A 438 -16.30 1.77 25.50
CA GLY A 438 -17.00 0.73 26.27
C GLY A 438 -16.61 0.68 27.75
N ASN A 439 -17.33 -0.14 28.52
CA ASN A 439 -17.16 -0.24 29.96
C ASN A 439 -15.88 -1.01 30.31
N GLY A 440 -14.97 -0.41 31.11
CA GLY A 440 -13.85 -1.13 31.74
C GLY A 440 -12.45 -0.80 31.25
N LEU A 441 -12.31 0.03 30.22
CA LEU A 441 -11.02 0.59 29.81
C LEU A 441 -10.70 1.83 30.63
N THR A 442 -9.42 2.07 30.88
CA THR A 442 -9.00 3.34 31.48
C THR A 442 -9.12 4.49 30.49
N MET A 443 -9.21 5.72 31.00
CA MET A 443 -9.11 6.92 30.16
C MET A 443 -7.82 6.96 29.35
N GLU A 444 -6.71 6.50 29.94
CA GLU A 444 -5.43 6.49 29.26
C GLU A 444 -5.40 5.47 28.11
N SER A 445 -5.89 4.25 28.35
CA SER A 445 -6.00 3.20 27.34
C SER A 445 -6.92 3.62 26.19
N CYS A 446 -8.07 4.21 26.51
CA CYS A 446 -8.98 4.74 25.51
C CYS A 446 -8.31 5.83 24.67
N ARG A 447 -7.57 6.77 25.30
CA ARG A 447 -6.80 7.79 24.57
C ARG A 447 -5.69 7.20 23.69
N LYS A 448 -4.95 6.19 24.16
CA LYS A 448 -3.93 5.47 23.38
C LYS A 448 -4.57 4.78 22.18
N ALA A 449 -5.64 4.04 22.40
CA ALA A 449 -6.37 3.34 21.36
C ALA A 449 -6.93 4.28 20.30
N VAL A 450 -7.58 5.38 20.71
CA VAL A 450 -8.03 6.43 19.80
C VAL A 450 -6.85 6.99 18.99
N ARG A 451 -5.71 7.30 19.62
CA ARG A 451 -4.52 7.80 18.91
C ARG A 451 -4.00 6.79 17.88
N THR A 452 -3.98 5.51 18.22
CA THR A 452 -3.62 4.43 17.28
C THR A 452 -4.58 4.38 16.10
N VAL A 453 -5.89 4.48 16.32
CA VAL A 453 -6.88 4.57 15.24
C VAL A 453 -6.63 5.80 14.36
N LYS A 454 -6.40 6.99 14.95
CA LYS A 454 -6.04 8.20 14.17
C LYS A 454 -4.80 8.00 13.31
N SER A 455 -3.81 7.27 13.83
CA SER A 455 -2.59 6.93 13.10
C SER A 455 -2.90 6.08 11.87
N TRP A 456 -3.74 5.04 12.01
CA TRP A 456 -4.17 4.20 10.89
C TRP A 456 -4.91 4.98 9.80
N GLU A 457 -5.83 5.87 10.19
CA GLU A 457 -6.54 6.74 9.24
C GLU A 457 -5.60 7.69 8.52
N THR A 458 -4.64 8.25 9.23
CA THR A 458 -3.68 9.18 8.65
C THR A 458 -2.77 8.45 7.64
N ASP A 459 -2.41 7.19 7.89
CA ASP A 459 -1.65 6.37 6.93
C ASP A 459 -2.53 6.02 5.73
N PHE A 460 -3.84 5.82 5.96
CA PHE A 460 -4.81 5.60 4.89
C PHE A 460 -4.91 6.81 3.95
N ASP A 461 -5.16 7.99 4.51
CA ASP A 461 -5.20 9.24 3.77
C ASP A 461 -3.88 9.51 3.03
N TRP A 462 -2.76 9.20 3.68
CA TRP A 462 -1.42 9.37 3.12
C TRP A 462 -1.23 8.52 1.86
N THR A 463 -1.46 7.20 1.94
CA THR A 463 -1.33 6.29 0.80
C THR A 463 -2.28 6.69 -0.34
N VAL A 464 -3.57 6.90 -0.04
CA VAL A 464 -4.56 7.26 -1.07
C VAL A 464 -4.20 8.58 -1.76
N SER A 465 -3.74 9.58 -1.00
CA SER A 465 -3.37 10.88 -1.57
C SER A 465 -2.13 10.79 -2.47
N GLN A 466 -1.18 9.91 -2.15
CA GLN A 466 -0.01 9.66 -3.01
C GLN A 466 -0.41 9.02 -4.33
N HIS A 467 -1.24 7.97 -4.28
CA HIS A 467 -1.75 7.33 -5.50
C HIS A 467 -2.56 8.31 -6.36
N ALA A 468 -3.45 9.10 -5.73
CA ALA A 468 -4.23 10.11 -6.44
C ALA A 468 -3.36 11.22 -7.04
N ALA A 469 -2.25 11.60 -6.39
CA ALA A 469 -1.31 12.58 -6.94
C ALA A 469 -0.60 12.04 -8.19
N GLY A 470 -0.12 10.79 -8.14
CA GLY A 470 0.49 10.11 -9.28
C GLY A 470 -0.47 9.94 -10.45
N ALA A 471 -1.67 9.43 -10.16
CA ALA A 471 -2.71 9.22 -11.15
C ALA A 471 -3.14 10.52 -11.85
N ARG A 472 -3.33 11.60 -11.10
CA ARG A 472 -3.68 12.92 -11.67
C ARG A 472 -2.55 13.48 -12.52
N PHE A 473 -1.30 13.18 -12.20
CA PHE A 473 -0.18 13.58 -13.04
C PHE A 473 -0.22 12.82 -14.37
N ALA A 474 -0.28 11.48 -14.33
CA ALA A 474 -0.35 10.64 -15.52
C ALA A 474 -1.55 10.99 -16.41
N ALA A 475 -2.71 11.23 -15.83
CA ALA A 475 -3.92 11.65 -16.55
C ALA A 475 -3.78 12.95 -17.35
N LYS A 476 -2.82 13.81 -16.99
CA LYS A 476 -2.54 15.05 -17.73
C LYS A 476 -1.57 14.86 -18.88
N VAL A 477 -0.64 13.91 -18.76
CA VAL A 477 0.50 13.78 -19.67
C VAL A 477 0.41 12.59 -20.61
N CYS A 478 -0.17 11.48 -20.17
CA CYS A 478 -0.27 10.24 -20.93
C CYS A 478 -1.39 10.31 -21.96
N LYS A 479 -1.23 9.55 -23.05
CA LYS A 479 -2.15 9.56 -24.20
C LYS A 479 -2.53 8.13 -24.60
N PRO A 480 -3.75 7.91 -25.11
CA PRO A 480 -4.13 6.61 -25.65
C PRO A 480 -3.29 6.27 -26.88
N TYR A 481 -3.00 4.99 -27.06
CA TYR A 481 -2.35 4.46 -28.25
C TYR A 481 -3.36 3.81 -29.20
N PRO A 482 -3.06 3.75 -30.52
CA PRO A 482 -3.84 2.95 -31.44
C PRO A 482 -3.92 1.51 -30.95
N LYS A 483 -5.09 0.87 -31.13
CA LYS A 483 -5.33 -0.49 -30.67
C LYS A 483 -4.25 -1.45 -31.19
N GLY A 484 -3.71 -2.27 -30.30
CA GLY A 484 -2.66 -3.25 -30.62
C GLY A 484 -1.25 -2.68 -30.70
N LYS A 485 -1.07 -1.35 -30.51
CA LYS A 485 0.25 -0.74 -30.35
C LYS A 485 0.57 -0.48 -28.89
N SER A 486 1.85 -0.51 -28.56
CA SER A 486 2.40 -0.12 -27.27
C SER A 486 3.24 1.15 -27.40
N SER A 487 3.44 1.85 -26.28
CA SER A 487 4.37 2.97 -26.19
C SER A 487 5.81 2.56 -26.49
N PHE A 488 6.14 1.29 -26.29
CA PHE A 488 7.45 0.73 -26.63
C PHE A 488 7.68 0.60 -28.15
N ASP A 489 6.63 0.43 -28.95
CA ASP A 489 6.74 0.28 -30.42
C ASP A 489 7.23 1.56 -31.11
N GLY A 490 6.90 2.73 -30.54
CA GLY A 490 7.20 4.04 -31.12
C GLY A 490 8.49 4.68 -30.58
N MET A 491 9.15 4.03 -29.63
CA MET A 491 10.25 4.61 -28.86
C MET A 491 11.54 4.79 -29.66
N CYS A 492 11.78 3.90 -30.62
CA CYS A 492 13.10 3.71 -31.22
C CYS A 492 13.21 4.32 -32.61
N GLY A 493 12.09 4.72 -33.22
CA GLY A 493 12.04 5.00 -34.66
C GLY A 493 12.34 3.74 -35.47
N ASN A 494 11.58 3.50 -36.54
CA ASN A 494 12.08 2.62 -37.59
C ASN A 494 13.08 3.37 -38.45
#